data_AF-A0A7S1XI96-F1
#
_entry.id   AF-A0A7S1XI96-F1
#
_cell.length_a   1.000
_cell.length_b   1.000
_cell.length_c   1.000
_cell.angle_alpha   90.00
_cell.angle_beta   90.00
_cell.angle_gamma   90.00
#
_symmetry.space_group_name_H-M   'P 1'
#
loop_
_entity.id
_entity.type
_entity.pdbx_description
1 polymer ?
#
loop_
_entity_poly.entity_id
_entity_poly.type
_entity_poly.pdbx_seq_one_letter_code
_entity_poly.pdbx_strand_id
1 'polypeptide(L)'
;RAFSLRIAAQPFRQIRASFGEQSAPGSLSSALLESRCHPTVQTSAYMLDSVIVIEDDLELSLDSIEYFGALKPLLAADRTLMCVSAWNDNGKEHLAFNPVTLHRTDFFPGLGWMLHRSIWLELQRIGWPAAYWDDWLRHNAQRKERQCVRPEMSRTRNFGRDGVSKGSYF
;
A
#
# COMPACT_ATOMS: atom_id res chain seq x y z
N ARG A 1 16.46 -6.55 7.92
CA ARG A 1 16.29 -5.08 7.80
C ARG A 1 14.81 -4.84 7.57
N ALA A 2 14.13 -4.16 8.49
CA ALA A 2 12.67 -4.02 8.50
C ALA A 2 12.23 -3.04 7.39
N PHE A 3 11.30 -3.48 6.55
CA PHE A 3 10.64 -2.62 5.56
C PHE A 3 9.72 -1.63 6.28
N SER A 4 9.94 -0.34 6.06
CA SER A 4 9.12 0.74 6.60
C SER A 4 8.12 1.16 5.53
N LEU A 5 6.86 0.78 5.73
CA LEU A 5 5.73 1.21 4.91
C LEU A 5 5.50 2.72 5.12
N ARG A 6 5.86 3.55 4.15
CA ARG A 6 5.55 4.99 4.19
C ARG A 6 4.21 5.24 3.52
N ILE A 7 3.19 5.51 4.33
CA ILE A 7 1.87 5.94 3.85
C ILE A 7 2.00 7.40 3.39
N ALA A 8 1.92 7.63 2.08
CA ALA A 8 1.81 8.98 1.54
C ALA A 8 0.38 9.51 1.81
N ALA A 9 0.26 10.49 2.70
CA ALA A 9 -0.93 11.30 2.86
C ALA A 9 -0.57 12.76 2.51
N GLN A 10 -1.16 13.28 1.45
CA GLN A 10 -1.22 14.72 1.14
C GLN A 10 -2.59 15.22 1.62
N PRO A 11 -2.70 16.42 2.21
CA PRO A 11 -2.55 17.63 1.41
C PRO A 11 -1.76 18.79 2.06
N PHE A 12 -1.12 19.55 1.16
CA PHE A 12 -0.61 20.91 1.32
C PHE A 12 -1.46 21.81 2.22
N ARG A 13 -0.85 22.37 3.28
CA ARG A 13 -1.24 23.68 3.83
C ARG A 13 0.01 24.53 4.04
N GLN A 14 0.04 25.63 3.30
CA GLN A 14 1.02 26.70 3.39
C GLN A 14 0.86 27.40 4.75
N ILE A 15 1.89 27.35 5.61
CA ILE A 15 1.98 28.22 6.80
C ILE A 15 3.32 28.95 6.75
N ARG A 16 3.24 30.28 6.80
CA ARG A 16 4.35 31.23 6.79
C ARG A 16 4.71 31.64 8.22
N ALA A 17 5.99 32.00 8.40
CA ALA A 17 6.61 32.76 9.51
C ALA A 17 6.84 31.98 10.83
N SER A 18 7.93 32.12 11.59
CA SER A 18 8.87 33.26 11.73
C SER A 18 10.21 32.77 12.33
N PHE A 19 11.29 33.51 12.09
CA PHE A 19 12.62 33.33 12.69
C PHE A 19 12.65 33.67 14.18
N GLY A 20 13.51 32.98 14.92
CA GLY A 20 13.92 33.33 16.29
C GLY A 20 15.30 32.74 16.61
N GLU A 21 16.31 33.60 16.59
CA GLU A 21 17.71 33.36 16.93
C GLU A 21 17.92 33.52 18.45
N GLN A 22 18.77 32.69 19.10
CA GLN A 22 19.77 33.12 20.11
C GLN A 22 20.54 31.96 20.82
N SER A 23 21.86 31.95 20.59
CA SER A 23 23.03 31.77 21.49
C SER A 23 23.21 30.62 22.52
N ALA A 24 24.36 29.94 22.40
CA ALA A 24 25.09 29.08 23.38
C ALA A 24 25.86 29.93 24.44
N PRO A 25 26.69 29.42 25.41
CA PRO A 25 27.35 28.09 25.54
C PRO A 25 27.43 27.48 26.97
N GLY A 26 27.80 26.19 27.09
CA GLY A 26 28.25 25.64 28.39
C GLY A 26 28.35 24.11 28.53
N SER A 27 29.60 23.64 28.61
CA SER A 27 30.11 22.38 29.21
C SER A 27 29.76 21.04 28.53
N LEU A 28 30.82 20.40 28.02
CA LEU A 28 30.82 19.03 27.50
C LEU A 28 30.90 18.05 28.66
N SER A 29 29.85 17.28 28.88
CA SER A 29 29.88 16.07 29.70
C SER A 29 29.44 14.88 28.85
N SER A 30 30.26 13.83 28.88
CA SER A 30 30.08 12.56 28.20
C SER A 30 28.81 11.86 28.69
N ALA A 31 27.73 11.96 27.93
CA ALA A 31 26.54 11.15 28.09
C ALA A 31 26.25 10.44 26.77
N LEU A 32 26.42 9.12 26.81
CA LEU A 32 25.86 8.08 25.96
C LEU A 32 24.97 8.59 24.81
N LEU A 33 25.41 8.33 23.57
CA LEU A 33 24.59 8.39 22.36
C LEU A 33 23.50 7.30 22.42
N GLU A 34 22.53 7.49 23.30
CA GLU A 34 21.20 6.94 23.08
C GLU A 34 20.58 7.79 21.97
N SER A 35 20.48 7.18 20.79
CA SER A 35 19.71 7.71 19.67
C SER A 35 18.32 8.08 20.17
N ARG A 36 18.09 9.39 20.36
CA ARG A 36 16.78 9.97 20.64
C ARG A 36 15.89 9.71 19.42
N CYS A 37 15.23 8.56 19.41
CA CYS A 37 13.99 8.43 18.68
C CYS A 37 13.04 9.47 19.30
N HIS A 38 12.81 10.58 18.60
CA HIS A 38 11.83 11.58 19.04
C HIS A 38 10.49 10.88 19.28
N PRO A 39 9.97 10.88 20.51
CA PRO A 39 8.65 10.35 20.75
C PRO A 39 7.64 11.36 20.20
N THR A 40 6.55 10.85 19.64
CA THR A 40 5.32 11.58 19.31
C THR A 40 5.26 12.20 17.92
N VAL A 41 5.26 11.36 16.88
CA VAL A 41 4.25 11.59 15.82
C VAL A 41 2.93 11.20 16.46
N GLN A 42 2.16 12.20 16.86
CA GLN A 42 0.78 12.05 17.30
C GLN A 42 0.00 11.46 16.11
N THR A 43 -0.13 10.13 16.06
CA THR A 43 -1.06 9.49 15.16
C THR A 43 -2.46 9.81 15.69
N SER A 44 -3.04 10.94 15.29
CA SER A 44 -4.50 11.01 15.25
C SER A 44 -4.90 9.80 14.41
N ALA A 45 -5.50 8.78 15.02
CA ALA A 45 -5.81 7.54 14.33
C ALA A 45 -6.69 7.89 13.14
N TYR A 46 -6.11 7.88 11.93
CA TYR A 46 -6.85 8.24 10.73
C TYR A 46 -8.01 7.26 10.60
N MET A 47 -9.24 7.77 10.65
CA MET A 47 -10.45 6.98 10.48
C MET A 47 -10.70 6.78 8.98
N LEU A 48 -9.82 6.01 8.34
CA LEU A 48 -9.96 5.63 6.95
C LEU A 48 -10.75 4.33 6.84
N ASP A 49 -11.69 4.31 5.89
CA ASP A 49 -12.45 3.10 5.55
C ASP A 49 -11.70 2.22 4.56
N SER A 50 -10.74 2.77 3.81
CA SER A 50 -9.97 2.03 2.82
C SER A 50 -8.57 2.63 2.67
N VAL A 51 -7.62 1.79 2.31
CA VAL A 51 -6.22 2.19 2.05
C VAL A 51 -5.81 1.60 0.71
N ILE A 52 -5.01 2.35 -0.06
CA ILE A 52 -4.33 1.86 -1.25
C ILE A 52 -2.87 1.62 -0.86
N VAL A 53 -2.37 0.42 -1.13
CA VAL A 53 -1.00 -0.02 -0.86
C VAL A 53 -0.25 -0.05 -2.19
N ILE A 54 0.85 0.69 -2.25
CA ILE A 54 1.70 0.84 -3.45
C ILE A 54 3.15 0.63 -2.99
N GLU A 55 3.87 -0.24 -3.70
CA GLU A 55 5.29 -0.47 -3.50
C GLU A 55 6.10 0.65 -4.18
N ASP A 56 7.33 0.89 -3.72
CA ASP A 56 8.17 2.00 -4.19
C ASP A 56 8.71 1.83 -5.61
N ASP A 57 8.58 0.62 -6.16
CA ASP A 57 9.02 0.21 -7.50
C ASP A 57 7.85 0.07 -8.50
N LEU A 58 6.70 0.68 -8.21
CA LEU A 58 5.53 0.73 -9.08
C LEU A 58 5.35 2.09 -9.73
N GLU A 59 5.23 2.09 -11.06
CA GLU A 59 4.74 3.22 -11.83
C GLU A 59 3.23 3.13 -11.98
N LEU A 60 2.53 4.23 -11.68
CA LEU A 60 1.08 4.32 -11.78
C LEU A 60 0.65 4.83 -13.16
N SER A 61 -0.45 4.31 -13.68
CA SER A 61 -1.14 4.90 -14.83
C SER A 61 -1.76 6.25 -14.45
N LEU A 62 -2.04 7.07 -15.46
CA LEU A 62 -2.65 8.39 -15.28
C LEU A 62 -4.03 8.36 -14.62
N ASP A 63 -4.75 7.23 -14.72
CA ASP A 63 -6.10 7.01 -14.21
C ASP A 63 -6.15 6.10 -12.96
N SER A 64 -5.00 5.78 -12.37
CA SER A 64 -4.90 4.83 -11.25
C SER A 64 -5.74 5.25 -10.04
N ILE A 65 -5.73 6.53 -9.69
CA ILE A 65 -6.45 7.03 -8.50
C ILE A 65 -7.96 7.07 -8.76
N GLU A 66 -8.37 7.47 -9.96
CA GLU A 66 -9.76 7.45 -10.43
C GLU A 66 -10.31 6.02 -10.45
N TYR A 67 -9.52 5.06 -10.93
CA TYR A 67 -9.85 3.63 -10.94
C TYR A 67 -10.18 3.12 -9.52
N PHE A 68 -9.33 3.40 -8.53
CA PHE A 68 -9.62 3.02 -7.15
C PHE A 68 -10.81 3.79 -6.57
N GLY A 69 -10.92 5.09 -6.86
CA GLY A 69 -12.03 5.93 -6.44
C GLY A 69 -13.38 5.39 -6.91
N ALA A 70 -13.45 4.99 -8.19
CA ALA A 70 -14.65 4.43 -8.80
C ALA A 70 -15.05 3.06 -8.22
N LEU A 71 -14.08 2.23 -7.81
CA LEU A 71 -14.32 0.89 -7.28
C LEU A 71 -14.43 0.82 -5.76
N LYS A 72 -14.10 1.90 -5.04
CA LYS A 72 -14.22 1.96 -3.58
C LYS A 72 -15.64 1.65 -3.07
N PRO A 73 -16.73 2.20 -3.65
CA PRO A 73 -18.09 1.87 -3.21
C PRO A 73 -18.43 0.39 -3.43
N LEU A 74 -17.97 -0.20 -4.53
CA LEU A 74 -18.14 -1.64 -4.80
C LEU A 74 -17.43 -2.49 -3.75
N LEU A 75 -16.17 -2.17 -3.43
CA LEU A 75 -15.39 -2.87 -2.41
C LEU A 75 -16.03 -2.78 -1.01
N ALA A 76 -16.68 -1.65 -0.70
CA ALA A 76 -17.39 -1.47 0.57
C ALA A 76 -18.72 -2.24 0.63
N ALA A 77 -19.43 -2.34 -0.49
CA ALA A 77 -20.76 -2.96 -0.55
C ALA A 77 -20.70 -4.50 -0.69
N ASP A 78 -19.76 -5.01 -1.48
CA ASP A 78 -19.68 -6.44 -1.80
C ASP A 78 -18.71 -7.19 -0.86
N ARG A 79 -19.29 -7.92 0.10
CA ARG A 79 -18.53 -8.72 1.09
C ARG A 79 -17.82 -9.93 0.49
N THR A 80 -18.11 -10.30 -0.75
CA THR A 80 -17.41 -11.36 -1.48
C THR A 80 -16.08 -10.86 -2.08
N LEU A 81 -15.79 -9.56 -1.98
CA LEU A 81 -14.50 -8.99 -2.37
C LEU A 81 -13.54 -8.86 -1.18
N MET A 82 -12.28 -9.18 -1.43
CA MET A 82 -11.15 -8.94 -0.53
C MET A 82 -10.40 -7.67 -0.90
N CYS A 83 -10.25 -7.39 -2.20
CA CYS A 83 -9.48 -6.25 -2.68
C CYS A 83 -9.89 -5.76 -4.06
N VAL A 84 -9.37 -4.59 -4.42
CA VAL A 84 -9.25 -4.12 -5.81
C VAL A 84 -7.77 -4.02 -6.10
N SER A 85 -7.25 -4.72 -7.11
CA SER A 85 -5.88 -4.58 -7.57
C SER A 85 -5.84 -3.78 -8.87
N ALA A 86 -4.75 -3.07 -9.11
CA ALA A 86 -4.43 -2.40 -10.36
C ALA A 86 -3.67 -3.33 -11.33
N TRP A 87 -3.33 -4.55 -10.92
CA TRP A 87 -2.50 -5.47 -11.67
C TRP A 87 -3.29 -6.62 -12.28
N ASN A 88 -2.97 -6.95 -13.53
CA ASN A 88 -3.36 -8.19 -14.18
C ASN A 88 -2.11 -9.05 -14.40
N ASP A 89 -2.04 -10.21 -13.73
CA ASP A 89 -0.94 -11.17 -13.85
C ASP A 89 -0.69 -11.64 -15.30
N ASN A 90 -1.72 -11.59 -16.15
CA ASN A 90 -1.64 -11.96 -17.56
C ASN A 90 -1.82 -10.75 -18.51
N GLY A 91 -1.71 -9.53 -17.99
CA GLY A 91 -1.97 -8.27 -18.71
C GLY A 91 -0.84 -7.84 -19.66
N LYS A 92 -0.24 -8.78 -20.40
CA LYS A 92 0.80 -8.44 -21.39
C LYS A 92 0.19 -7.62 -22.52
N GLU A 93 1.01 -6.77 -23.14
CA GLU A 93 0.59 -5.83 -24.22
C GLU A 93 -0.18 -6.50 -25.36
N HIS A 94 0.16 -7.75 -25.70
CA HIS A 94 -0.48 -8.53 -26.76
C HIS A 94 -1.63 -9.43 -26.28
N LEU A 95 -2.03 -9.35 -25.01
CA LEU A 95 -3.11 -10.15 -24.41
C LEU A 95 -4.22 -9.28 -23.81
N ALA A 96 -3.93 -8.03 -23.44
CA ALA A 96 -4.87 -7.13 -22.79
C ALA A 96 -5.06 -5.84 -23.61
N PHE A 97 -6.24 -5.68 -24.20
CA PHE A 97 -6.50 -4.61 -25.17
C PHE A 97 -7.60 -3.63 -24.76
N ASN A 98 -8.45 -4.01 -23.80
CA ASN A 98 -9.60 -3.21 -23.42
C ASN A 98 -9.30 -2.44 -22.11
N PRO A 99 -9.19 -1.10 -22.14
CA PRO A 99 -8.86 -0.34 -20.95
C PRO A 99 -10.01 -0.28 -19.94
N VAL A 100 -11.27 -0.52 -20.33
CA VAL A 100 -12.43 -0.38 -19.44
C VAL A 100 -12.90 -1.70 -18.82
N THR A 101 -12.52 -2.84 -19.40
CA THR A 101 -12.94 -4.15 -18.88
C THR A 101 -12.32 -4.45 -17.53
N LEU A 102 -13.15 -4.97 -16.62
CA LEU A 102 -12.77 -5.44 -15.29
C LEU A 102 -13.14 -6.91 -15.14
N HIS A 103 -12.40 -7.60 -14.28
CA HIS A 103 -12.60 -9.01 -13.98
C HIS A 103 -12.57 -9.25 -12.48
N ARG A 104 -13.20 -10.35 -12.06
CA ARG A 104 -13.00 -10.92 -10.73
C ARG A 104 -11.97 -12.04 -10.81
N THR A 105 -11.13 -12.14 -9.81
CA THR A 105 -10.09 -13.18 -9.73
C THR A 105 -10.06 -13.79 -8.33
N ASP A 106 -9.87 -15.11 -8.27
CA ASP A 106 -9.66 -15.85 -7.01
C ASP A 106 -8.21 -15.73 -6.52
N PHE A 107 -7.31 -15.20 -7.35
CA PHE A 107 -5.91 -14.98 -7.03
C PHE A 107 -5.71 -13.55 -6.52
N PHE A 108 -5.03 -13.39 -5.38
CA PHE A 108 -4.64 -12.08 -4.85
C PHE A 108 -3.43 -11.54 -5.63
N PRO A 109 -3.56 -10.47 -6.45
CA PRO A 109 -2.49 -10.03 -7.33
C PRO A 109 -1.48 -9.09 -6.63
N GLY A 110 -1.93 -8.27 -5.68
CA GLY A 110 -1.09 -7.22 -5.08
C GLY A 110 -0.79 -6.08 -6.06
N LEU A 111 0.47 -5.67 -6.15
CA LEU A 111 1.05 -4.72 -7.12
C LEU A 111 0.19 -3.47 -7.38
N GLY A 112 -0.08 -2.72 -6.31
CA GLY A 112 -1.03 -1.62 -6.30
C GLY A 112 -2.43 -2.12 -6.00
N TRP A 113 -2.83 -2.12 -4.73
CA TRP A 113 -4.10 -2.70 -4.32
C TRP A 113 -4.77 -1.95 -3.18
N MET A 114 -6.10 -1.93 -3.21
CA MET A 114 -6.95 -1.31 -2.22
C MET A 114 -7.67 -2.36 -1.37
N LEU A 115 -7.70 -2.15 -0.07
CA LEU A 115 -8.46 -2.96 0.89
C LEU A 115 -9.36 -2.10 1.77
N HIS A 116 -10.50 -2.67 2.17
CA HIS A 116 -11.40 -2.06 3.14
C HIS A 116 -10.93 -2.34 4.57
N ARG A 117 -11.22 -1.41 5.49
CA ARG A 117 -10.83 -1.48 6.91
C ARG A 117 -11.29 -2.77 7.59
N SER A 118 -12.46 -3.29 7.24
CA SER A 118 -12.96 -4.55 7.81
C SER A 118 -12.06 -5.75 7.49
N ILE A 119 -11.53 -5.81 6.27
CA ILE A 119 -10.59 -6.85 5.84
C ILE A 119 -9.27 -6.70 6.61
N TRP A 120 -8.75 -5.47 6.72
CA TRP A 120 -7.54 -5.21 7.51
C TRP A 120 -7.70 -5.67 8.97
N LEU A 121 -8.79 -5.29 9.64
CA LEU A 121 -9.05 -5.67 11.03
C LEU A 121 -9.23 -7.18 11.20
N GLU A 122 -9.77 -7.87 10.19
CA GLU A 122 -9.86 -9.33 10.18
C GLU A 122 -8.47 -9.98 10.09
N LEU A 123 -7.65 -9.57 9.12
CA LEU A 123 -6.29 -10.09 8.93
C LEU A 123 -5.41 -9.82 10.15
N GLN A 124 -5.52 -8.63 10.75
CA GLN A 124 -4.81 -8.28 11.97
C GLN A 124 -5.17 -9.21 13.14
N ARG A 125 -6.44 -9.61 13.28
CA ARG A 125 -6.89 -10.55 14.33
C ARG A 125 -6.39 -11.97 14.09
N ILE A 126 -6.25 -12.40 12.83
CA ILE A 126 -5.68 -13.71 12.49
C ILE A 126 -4.19 -13.74 12.83
N GLY A 127 -3.50 -12.61 12.67
CA GLY A 127 -2.07 -12.46 12.93
C GLY A 127 -1.29 -12.35 11.64
N TRP A 128 -0.58 -11.23 11.48
CA TRP A 128 0.23 -10.98 10.30
C TRP A 128 1.46 -11.91 10.26
N PRO A 129 1.81 -12.48 9.09
CA PRO A 129 2.93 -13.42 8.99
C PRO A 129 4.27 -12.72 9.13
N ALA A 130 5.29 -13.47 9.55
CA ALA A 130 6.66 -12.94 9.66
C ALA A 130 7.34 -12.70 8.29
N ALA A 131 6.90 -13.40 7.24
CA ALA A 131 7.43 -13.33 5.88
C ALA A 131 6.36 -13.76 4.86
N TYR A 132 6.60 -13.51 3.56
CA TYR A 132 5.75 -13.95 2.44
C TYR A 132 4.27 -13.59 2.62
N TRP A 133 4.03 -12.31 2.90
CA TRP A 133 2.71 -11.81 3.28
C TRP A 133 1.68 -11.92 2.15
N ASP A 134 2.12 -11.79 0.90
CA ASP A 134 1.30 -11.91 -0.29
C ASP A 134 0.86 -13.36 -0.52
N ASP A 135 1.77 -14.34 -0.39
CA ASP A 135 1.43 -15.76 -0.42
C ASP A 135 0.49 -16.16 0.71
N TRP A 136 0.75 -15.65 1.92
CA TRP A 136 -0.15 -15.85 3.05
C TRP A 136 -1.56 -15.31 2.80
N LEU A 137 -1.71 -14.18 2.10
CA LEU A 137 -3.03 -13.67 1.71
C LEU A 137 -3.74 -14.56 0.67
N ARG A 138 -2.99 -15.29 -0.16
CA ARG A 138 -3.54 -16.20 -1.18
C ARG A 138 -4.13 -17.48 -0.56
N HIS A 139 -3.71 -17.85 0.65
CA HIS A 139 -4.22 -19.04 1.34
C HIS A 139 -5.72 -18.94 1.68
N ASN A 140 -6.42 -20.08 1.60
CA ASN A 140 -7.87 -20.15 1.83
C ASN A 140 -8.30 -19.69 3.23
N ALA A 141 -7.45 -19.86 4.25
CA ALA A 141 -7.75 -19.43 5.62
C ALA A 141 -7.90 -17.89 5.74
N GLN A 142 -7.14 -17.14 4.94
CA GLN A 142 -7.18 -15.69 4.85
C GLN A 142 -8.19 -15.24 3.80
N ARG A 143 -8.10 -15.79 2.59
CA ARG A 143 -8.94 -15.38 1.45
C ARG A 143 -10.42 -15.67 1.67
N LYS A 144 -10.76 -16.80 2.31
CA LYS A 144 -12.15 -17.22 2.62
C LYS A 144 -13.08 -17.13 1.40
N GLU A 145 -12.61 -17.69 0.28
CA GLU A 145 -13.33 -17.71 -1.01
C GLU A 145 -13.66 -16.34 -1.60
N ARG A 146 -13.16 -15.25 -1.00
CA ARG A 146 -13.29 -13.91 -1.56
C ARG A 146 -12.41 -13.74 -2.79
N GLN A 147 -12.79 -12.77 -3.60
CA GLN A 147 -12.14 -12.45 -4.86
C GLN A 147 -11.56 -11.04 -4.82
N CYS A 148 -10.70 -10.72 -5.77
CA CYS A 148 -10.34 -9.34 -6.04
C CYS A 148 -10.90 -8.89 -7.37
N VAL A 149 -11.19 -7.59 -7.50
CA VAL A 149 -11.38 -6.97 -8.81
C VAL A 149 -10.01 -6.63 -9.37
N ARG A 150 -9.79 -6.96 -10.64
CA ARG A 150 -8.60 -6.58 -11.39
C ARG A 150 -8.98 -6.04 -12.77
N PRO A 151 -8.16 -5.17 -13.37
CA PRO A 151 -8.46 -4.65 -14.69
C PRO A 151 -8.01 -5.62 -15.79
N GLU A 152 -8.51 -5.43 -17.01
CA GLU A 152 -7.93 -6.10 -18.17
C GLU A 152 -6.52 -5.58 -18.48
N MET A 153 -6.36 -4.27 -18.67
CA MET A 153 -5.04 -3.64 -18.80
C MET A 153 -4.54 -3.19 -17.42
N SER A 154 -3.32 -3.57 -17.01
CA SER A 154 -2.79 -3.11 -15.71
C SER A 154 -2.71 -1.59 -15.63
N ARG A 155 -3.02 -1.04 -14.45
CA ARG A 155 -2.87 0.38 -14.08
C ARG A 155 -1.57 0.62 -13.31
N THR A 156 -0.81 -0.44 -13.08
CA THR A 156 0.53 -0.38 -12.50
C THR A 156 1.51 -1.09 -13.41
N ARG A 157 2.78 -0.64 -13.38
CA ARG A 157 3.91 -1.32 -14.00
C ARG A 157 5.03 -1.42 -12.97
N ASN A 158 5.53 -2.62 -12.71
CA ASN A 158 6.71 -2.81 -11.87
C ASN A 158 7.98 -2.48 -12.69
N PHE A 159 8.86 -1.65 -12.14
CA PHE A 159 10.17 -1.33 -12.72
C PHE A 159 11.37 -1.77 -11.85
N GLY A 160 11.10 -2.41 -10.71
CA GLY A 160 12.05 -2.92 -9.72
C GLY A 160 12.80 -4.17 -10.17
N ARG A 161 13.68 -4.01 -11.16
CA ARG A 161 14.53 -5.11 -11.65
C ARG A 161 15.44 -5.69 -10.56
N ASP A 162 15.98 -4.84 -9.69
CA ASP A 162 16.85 -5.20 -8.58
C ASP A 162 16.09 -5.11 -7.26
N GLY A 163 15.69 -6.27 -6.74
CA GLY A 163 14.89 -6.36 -5.52
C GLY A 163 15.25 -7.54 -4.63
N VAL A 164 14.45 -7.76 -3.58
CA VAL A 164 14.65 -8.84 -2.60
C VAL A 164 14.66 -10.23 -3.25
N SER A 165 13.89 -10.39 -4.34
CA SER A 165 13.79 -11.64 -5.12
C SER A 165 14.95 -11.89 -6.07
N LYS A 166 15.92 -10.96 -6.19
CA LYS A 166 17.04 -11.01 -7.14
C LYS A 166 16.61 -11.16 -8.61
N GLY A 167 15.43 -10.66 -8.97
CA GLY A 167 14.95 -10.60 -10.35
C GLY A 167 14.45 -11.93 -10.93
N SER A 168 14.31 -12.99 -10.13
CA SER A 168 13.88 -14.31 -10.62
C SER A 168 12.48 -14.34 -11.26
N TYR A 169 11.66 -13.32 -11.02
CA TYR A 169 10.26 -13.24 -11.45
C TYR A 169 9.85 -11.86 -11.98
N PHE A 170 10.83 -10.99 -12.28
CA PHE A 170 10.59 -9.66 -12.87
C PHE A 170 10.36 -9.76 -14.38
#